data_AF-A0A0N0A355-F1
#
_entry.id   AF-A0A0N0A355-F1
#
_cell.length_a   1.000
_cell.length_b   1.000
_cell.length_c   1.000
_cell.angle_alpha   90.00
_cell.angle_beta   90.00
_cell.angle_gamma   90.00
#
_symmetry.space_group_name_H-M   'P 1'
#
loop_
_entity.id
_entity.type
_entity.pdbx_description
1 polymer ?
#
loop_
_entity_poly.entity_id
_entity_poly.type
_entity_poly.pdbx_seq_one_letter_code
_entity_poly.pdbx_strand_id
1 'polypeptide(L)'
;MSGTGGVDADGGGIDMYPGRAAPIMADLTKAASDVKTSWDRAIGKIAGLDSQLGNGPLGRPMVHQYNEGVKQVREGGVDLVQPQAEQLAAHGTKTVPEYVAADQGSAKNFSG
;
A
#
# COMPACT_ATOMS: atom_id res chain seq x y z
N MET A 1 -28.89 8.83 11.41
CA MET A 1 -28.00 7.78 11.96
C MET A 1 -28.00 6.63 10.98
N SER A 2 -27.00 6.52 10.09
CA SER A 2 -26.81 5.31 9.26
C SER A 2 -25.37 5.32 8.76
N GLY A 3 -24.47 4.61 9.44
CA GLY A 3 -23.05 4.58 9.06
C GLY A 3 -22.35 3.23 9.30
N THR A 4 -23.10 2.19 9.67
CA THR A 4 -22.54 0.89 10.07
C THR A 4 -23.22 -0.31 9.41
N GLY A 5 -24.21 -0.09 8.55
CA GLY A 5 -24.86 -1.17 7.80
C GLY A 5 -23.97 -1.66 6.66
N GLY A 6 -23.96 -2.96 6.41
CA GLY A 6 -23.43 -3.50 5.17
C GLY A 6 -24.22 -2.98 3.96
N VAL A 7 -23.55 -2.89 2.82
CA VAL A 7 -24.11 -2.61 1.50
C VAL A 7 -24.43 -3.94 0.83
N ASP A 8 -25.63 -4.05 0.26
CA ASP A 8 -26.13 -5.18 -0.54
C ASP A 8 -26.63 -4.62 -1.87
N ALA A 9 -25.80 -4.73 -2.91
CA ALA A 9 -26.03 -4.12 -4.21
C ALA A 9 -26.94 -4.97 -5.12
N ASP A 10 -27.01 -6.29 -4.91
CA ASP A 10 -27.73 -7.23 -5.79
C ASP A 10 -28.92 -7.96 -5.12
N GLY A 11 -29.14 -7.74 -3.83
CA GLY A 11 -30.21 -8.35 -3.04
C GLY A 11 -29.91 -9.77 -2.56
N GLY A 12 -28.68 -10.27 -2.77
CA GLY A 12 -28.21 -11.58 -2.35
C GLY A 12 -27.62 -11.61 -0.94
N GLY A 13 -27.38 -10.44 -0.33
CA GLY A 13 -26.79 -10.29 1.00
C GLY A 13 -25.72 -9.20 1.04
N ILE A 14 -25.08 -9.01 2.20
CA ILE A 14 -24.09 -7.93 2.36
C ILE A 14 -22.85 -8.20 1.49
N ASP A 15 -22.65 -7.38 0.46
CA ASP A 15 -21.50 -7.34 -0.44
C ASP A 15 -20.28 -6.65 0.18
N MET A 16 -20.51 -5.61 0.98
CA MET A 16 -19.42 -4.79 1.51
C MET A 16 -19.81 -4.10 2.82
N TYR A 17 -18.83 -3.89 3.71
CA TYR A 17 -19.00 -3.03 4.89
C TYR A 17 -18.21 -1.73 4.69
N PRO A 18 -18.82 -0.65 4.16
CA PRO A 18 -18.10 0.59 3.82
C PRO A 18 -17.32 1.17 5.00
N GLY A 19 -17.91 1.15 6.20
CA GLY A 19 -17.28 1.63 7.43
C GLY A 19 -16.05 0.84 7.88
N ARG A 20 -15.84 -0.37 7.37
CA ARG A 20 -14.62 -1.18 7.58
C ARG A 20 -13.67 -1.10 6.40
N ALA A 21 -14.19 -1.09 5.18
CA ALA A 21 -13.40 -1.08 3.95
C ALA A 21 -12.62 0.24 3.78
N ALA A 22 -13.24 1.40 4.05
CA ALA A 22 -12.58 2.69 3.88
C ALA A 22 -11.35 2.88 4.79
N PRO A 23 -11.40 2.57 6.11
CA PRO A 23 -10.21 2.59 6.96
C PRO A 23 -9.09 1.66 6.48
N ILE A 24 -9.42 0.45 6.01
CA ILE A 24 -8.41 -0.51 5.51
C ILE A 24 -7.67 0.05 4.29
N MET A 25 -8.37 0.74 3.37
CA MET A 25 -7.72 1.38 2.23
C MET A 25 -6.79 2.53 2.65
N ALA A 26 -7.18 3.31 3.66
CA ALA A 26 -6.33 4.35 4.23
C ALA A 26 -5.08 3.75 4.92
N ASP A 27 -5.24 2.65 5.66
CA ASP A 27 -4.15 1.91 6.28
C ASP A 27 -3.19 1.33 5.25
N LEU A 28 -3.69 0.89 4.09
CA LEU A 28 -2.85 0.40 3.00
C LEU A 28 -1.94 1.50 2.43
N THR A 29 -2.46 2.71 2.19
CA THR A 29 -1.67 3.88 1.76
C THR A 29 -0.59 4.23 2.80
N LYS A 30 -0.96 4.17 4.08
CA LYS A 30 -0.02 4.44 5.18
C LYS A 30 1.08 3.39 5.21
N ALA A 31 0.74 2.11 5.12
CA ALA A 31 1.69 1.01 5.11
C ALA A 31 2.68 1.10 3.93
N ALA A 32 2.20 1.46 2.73
CA ALA A 32 3.04 1.70 1.56
C ALA A 32 4.08 2.81 1.81
N SER A 33 3.62 3.92 2.40
CA SER A 33 4.48 5.06 2.76
C SER A 33 5.50 4.69 3.85
N ASP A 34 5.10 3.89 4.83
CA ASP A 34 5.94 3.45 5.94
C ASP A 34 7.04 2.49 5.46
N VAL A 35 6.75 1.59 4.51
CA VAL A 35 7.75 0.71 3.87
C VAL A 35 8.84 1.55 3.19
N LYS A 36 8.44 2.51 2.35
CA LYS A 36 9.38 3.40 1.66
C LYS A 36 10.23 4.19 2.64
N THR A 37 9.60 4.79 3.63
CA THR A 37 10.28 5.60 4.66
C THR A 37 11.25 4.75 5.49
N SER A 38 10.87 3.53 5.86
CA SER A 38 11.73 2.59 6.59
C SER A 38 12.97 2.22 5.77
N TRP A 39 12.79 1.95 4.48
CA TRP A 39 13.88 1.71 3.55
C TRP A 39 14.83 2.91 3.42
N ASP A 40 14.28 4.11 3.21
CA ASP A 40 15.09 5.34 3.08
C ASP A 40 15.91 5.61 4.37
N ARG A 41 15.38 5.30 5.55
CA ARG A 41 16.15 5.38 6.81
C ARG A 41 17.23 4.31 6.90
N ALA A 42 16.94 3.09 6.44
CA ALA A 42 17.90 2.00 6.44
C ALA A 42 19.05 2.28 5.47
N ILE A 43 18.76 2.77 4.26
CA ILE A 43 19.79 3.04 3.25
C ILE A 43 20.76 4.15 3.67
N GLY A 44 20.30 5.13 4.46
CA GLY A 44 21.19 6.12 5.08
C GLY A 44 22.24 5.49 6.02
N LYS A 45 21.88 4.40 6.72
CA LYS A 45 22.83 3.65 7.57
C LYS A 45 23.76 2.77 6.74
N ILE A 46 23.23 2.17 5.68
CA ILE A 46 23.95 1.35 4.70
C ILE A 46 25.05 2.17 4.02
N ALA A 47 24.74 3.39 3.54
CA ALA A 47 25.72 4.30 2.96
C ALA A 47 26.85 4.70 3.94
N GLY A 48 26.55 4.70 5.25
CA GLY A 48 27.56 4.89 6.29
C GLY A 48 28.56 3.73 6.39
N LEU A 49 28.13 2.50 6.12
CA LEU A 49 28.98 1.30 6.14
C LEU A 49 29.92 1.23 4.93
N ASP A 50 29.51 1.77 3.78
CA ASP A 50 30.36 1.87 2.58
C ASP A 50 31.67 2.62 2.87
N SER A 51 31.60 3.68 3.69
CA SER A 51 32.79 4.44 4.12
C SER A 51 33.74 3.63 5.01
N GLN A 52 33.25 2.58 5.67
CA GLN A 52 34.02 1.70 6.56
C GLN A 52 34.56 0.48 5.80
N LEU A 53 33.79 -0.07 4.87
CA LEU A 53 34.15 -1.26 4.10
C LEU A 53 35.07 -0.95 2.91
N GLY A 54 34.98 0.23 2.28
CA GLY A 54 35.59 0.51 0.97
C GLY A 54 37.10 0.78 0.92
N ASN A 55 37.79 0.93 2.06
CA ASN A 55 39.16 1.47 2.07
C ASN A 55 40.28 0.45 1.85
N GLY A 56 39.98 -0.85 1.72
CA GLY A 56 40.96 -1.92 1.54
C GLY A 56 40.81 -2.71 0.23
N PRO A 57 41.85 -3.47 -0.20
CA PRO A 57 41.79 -4.31 -1.41
C PRO A 57 40.67 -5.37 -1.40
N LEU A 58 40.34 -5.90 -0.21
CA LEU A 58 39.21 -6.82 0.00
C LEU A 58 37.86 -6.09 0.20
N GLY A 59 37.91 -4.80 0.49
CA GLY A 59 36.76 -3.96 0.76
C GLY A 59 36.00 -3.56 -0.50
N ARG A 60 36.71 -3.24 -1.58
CA ARG A 60 36.10 -2.82 -2.86
C ARG A 60 35.16 -3.89 -3.48
N PRO A 61 35.53 -5.18 -3.56
CA PRO A 61 34.62 -6.21 -4.05
C PRO A 61 33.39 -6.40 -3.15
N MET A 62 33.58 -6.29 -1.82
CA MET A 62 32.50 -6.45 -0.85
C MET A 62 31.49 -5.30 -0.95
N VAL A 63 31.96 -4.06 -1.08
CA VAL A 63 31.13 -2.87 -1.32
C VAL A 63 30.32 -3.02 -2.62
N HIS A 64 30.92 -3.52 -3.69
CA HIS A 64 30.20 -3.72 -4.95
C HIS A 64 29.04 -4.72 -4.79
N GLN A 65 29.29 -5.90 -4.19
CA GLN A 65 28.23 -6.90 -3.99
C GLN A 65 27.15 -6.41 -3.04
N TYR A 66 27.55 -5.69 -1.98
CA TYR A 66 26.64 -5.08 -1.03
C TYR A 66 25.72 -4.05 -1.70
N ASN A 67 26.28 -3.13 -2.49
CA ASN A 67 25.52 -2.09 -3.18
C ASN A 67 24.56 -2.66 -4.25
N GLU A 68 24.96 -3.71 -4.95
CA GLU A 68 24.06 -4.42 -5.87
C GLU A 68 22.89 -5.08 -5.13
N GLY A 69 23.14 -5.72 -3.98
CA GLY A 69 22.08 -6.28 -3.15
C GLY A 69 21.10 -5.22 -2.64
N VAL A 70 21.62 -4.08 -2.18
CA VAL A 70 20.80 -2.93 -1.74
C VAL A 70 19.95 -2.41 -2.89
N LYS A 71 20.53 -2.25 -4.08
CA LYS A 71 19.82 -1.84 -5.29
C LYS A 71 18.71 -2.81 -5.65
N GLN A 72 18.96 -4.12 -5.61
CA GLN A 72 17.95 -5.14 -5.90
C GLN A 72 16.77 -5.12 -4.92
N VAL A 73 17.02 -4.90 -3.63
CA VAL A 73 15.94 -4.77 -2.64
C VAL A 73 15.13 -3.50 -2.84
N ARG A 74 15.78 -2.38 -3.21
CA ARG A 74 15.09 -1.15 -3.57
C ARG A 74 14.18 -1.35 -4.79
N GLU A 75 14.77 -1.79 -5.90
CA GLU A 75 14.08 -1.90 -7.19
C GLU A 75 13.02 -3.01 -7.19
N GLY A 76 13.36 -4.18 -6.64
CA GLY A 76 12.47 -5.36 -6.66
C GLY A 76 11.50 -5.43 -5.49
N GLY A 77 11.77 -4.72 -4.39
CA GLY A 77 10.91 -4.71 -3.20
C GLY A 77 10.13 -3.40 -3.07
N VAL A 78 10.85 -2.32 -2.76
CA VAL A 78 10.23 -1.05 -2.35
C VAL A 78 9.54 -0.35 -3.51
N ASP A 79 10.27 -0.17 -4.62
CA ASP A 79 9.78 0.55 -5.79
C ASP A 79 8.70 -0.26 -6.54
N LEU A 80 8.64 -1.58 -6.34
CA LEU A 80 7.57 -2.43 -6.88
C LEU A 80 6.30 -2.40 -6.02
N VAL A 81 6.44 -2.49 -4.69
CA VAL A 81 5.29 -2.64 -3.77
C VAL A 81 4.58 -1.33 -3.52
N GLN A 82 5.31 -0.22 -3.39
CA GLN A 82 4.71 1.07 -3.04
C GLN A 82 3.65 1.52 -4.08
N PRO A 83 3.94 1.58 -5.40
CA PRO A 83 2.96 2.06 -6.37
C PRO A 83 1.75 1.14 -6.48
N GLN A 84 1.94 -0.17 -6.31
CA GLN A 84 0.83 -1.14 -6.35
C GLN A 84 -0.11 -0.97 -5.16
N ALA A 85 0.43 -0.76 -3.96
CA ALA A 85 -0.35 -0.50 -2.77
C ALA A 85 -1.10 0.85 -2.85
N GLU A 86 -0.44 1.90 -3.38
CA GLU A 86 -1.09 3.19 -3.65
C GLU A 86 -2.22 3.07 -4.69
N GLN A 87 -2.00 2.34 -5.78
CA GLN A 87 -3.03 2.08 -6.79
C GLN A 87 -4.21 1.33 -6.20
N LEU A 88 -3.97 0.25 -5.43
CA LEU A 88 -5.03 -0.51 -4.78
C LEU A 88 -5.84 0.36 -3.81
N ALA A 89 -5.17 1.18 -2.99
CA ALA A 89 -5.85 2.09 -2.07
C ALA A 89 -6.67 3.15 -2.83
N ALA A 90 -6.15 3.69 -3.93
CA ALA A 90 -6.86 4.66 -4.77
C ALA A 90 -8.12 4.04 -5.40
N HIS A 91 -8.00 2.82 -5.94
CA HIS A 91 -9.13 2.06 -6.45
C HIS A 91 -10.18 1.81 -5.35
N GLY A 92 -9.77 1.31 -4.18
CA GLY A 92 -10.70 1.07 -3.07
C GLY A 92 -11.38 2.34 -2.57
N THR A 93 -10.65 3.46 -2.49
CA THR A 93 -11.21 4.77 -2.08
C THR A 93 -12.26 5.27 -3.07
N LYS A 94 -12.12 4.98 -4.37
CA LYS A 94 -13.09 5.34 -5.39
C LYS A 94 -14.29 4.39 -5.43
N THR A 95 -14.04 3.08 -5.33
CA THR A 95 -15.08 2.06 -5.50
C THR A 95 -15.99 1.92 -4.27
N VAL A 96 -15.50 2.18 -3.06
CA VAL A 96 -16.34 2.11 -1.84
C VAL A 96 -17.55 3.07 -1.92
N PRO A 97 -17.39 4.37 -2.27
CA PRO A 97 -18.53 5.27 -2.50
C PRO A 97 -19.45 4.85 -3.65
N GLU A 98 -18.91 4.28 -4.74
CA GLU A 98 -19.70 3.81 -5.88
C GLU A 98 -20.65 2.67 -5.47
N TYR A 99 -20.18 1.73 -4.65
CA TYR A 99 -21.03 0.68 -4.07
C TYR A 99 -22.13 1.24 -3.16
N VAL A 100 -21.80 2.21 -2.31
CA VAL A 100 -22.81 2.85 -1.44
C VAL A 100 -23.87 3.56 -2.28
N ALA A 101 -23.48 4.20 -3.38
CA ALA A 101 -24.43 4.87 -4.29
C ALA A 101 -25.31 3.87 -5.04
N ALA A 102 -24.76 2.73 -5.46
CA ALA A 102 -25.50 1.66 -6.12
C ALA A 102 -26.58 1.06 -5.20
N ASP A 103 -26.23 0.73 -3.96
CA ASP A 103 -27.15 0.25 -2.91
C ASP A 103 -28.32 1.22 -2.68
N GLN A 104 -28.02 2.51 -2.49
CA GLN A 104 -29.04 3.55 -2.32
C GLN A 104 -29.92 3.74 -3.56
N GLY A 105 -29.38 3.48 -4.76
CA GLY A 105 -30.12 3.53 -6.02
C GLY A 105 -31.08 2.33 -6.17
N SER A 106 -30.58 1.13 -5.88
CA SER A 106 -31.37 -0.11 -5.91
C SER A 106 -32.51 -0.06 -4.87
N ALA A 107 -32.24 0.40 -3.65
CA ALA A 107 -33.25 0.53 -2.60
C ALA A 107 -34.45 1.42 -3.01
N LYS A 108 -34.21 2.50 -3.77
CA LYS A 108 -35.28 3.38 -4.27
C LYS A 108 -36.20 2.70 -5.27
N ASN A 109 -35.70 1.74 -6.04
CA ASN A 109 -36.47 1.03 -7.07
C ASN A 109 -37.33 -0.12 -6.51
N PHE A 110 -37.10 -0.54 -5.26
CA PHE A 110 -37.93 -1.55 -4.57
C PHE A 110 -39.03 -0.93 -3.70
N SER A 111 -38.94 0.35 -3.37
CA SER A 111 -39.94 1.08 -2.57
C SER A 111 -41.02 1.81 -3.39
N GLY A 112 -41.08 1.56 -4.70
CA GLY A 112 -42.05 2.14 -5.64
C GLY A 112 -43.16 1.18 -6.01
#